data_AF-A0A3Q2QCZ7-F1
#
_entry.id   AF-A0A3Q2QCZ7-F1
#
_cell.length_a   1.000
_cell.length_b   1.000
_cell.length_c   1.000
_cell.angle_alpha   90.00
_cell.angle_beta   90.00
_cell.angle_gamma   90.00
#
_symmetry.space_group_name_H-M   'P 1'
#
loop_
_entity.id
_entity.type
_entity.pdbx_description
1 polymer ?
#
loop_
_entity_poly.entity_id
_entity_poly.type
_entity_poly.pdbx_seq_one_letter_code
_entity_poly.pdbx_strand_id
1 'polypeptide(L)'
;MHLFKAGAAVWIFMTLLPTLMLNSERRNVPLGPRDYIGWTVWGIGFATEAVADQQKWLFKRDPDNAGKFIQSGLWAYSRHPNYFGEILQWSGLWLSASSVMQGPQYLSVASPLFVWFLLRYVSGIPILEKQAMKKWGSEPAFQDYIKNTPLLWPRPKF
;
A
#
# COMPACT_ATOMS: atom_id res chain seq x y z
N MET A 1 21.36 -16.67 -0.25
CA MET A 1 20.61 -16.79 -1.52
C MET A 1 19.31 -17.60 -1.40
N HIS A 2 19.25 -18.70 -0.62
CA HIS A 2 18.03 -19.51 -0.46
C HIS A 2 16.89 -18.84 0.34
N LEU A 3 17.20 -18.09 1.41
CA LEU A 3 16.19 -17.37 2.22
C LEU A 3 15.43 -16.29 1.44
N PHE A 4 16.10 -15.56 0.54
CA PHE A 4 15.47 -14.52 -0.27
C PHE A 4 14.46 -15.11 -1.27
N LYS A 5 14.79 -16.27 -1.87
CA LYS A 5 13.89 -16.99 -2.79
C LYS A 5 12.64 -17.51 -2.06
N ALA A 6 12.79 -18.02 -0.84
CA ALA A 6 11.66 -18.48 -0.03
C ALA A 6 10.72 -17.32 0.35
N GLY A 7 11.26 -16.16 0.74
CA GLY A 7 10.45 -14.98 1.06
C GLY A 7 9.64 -14.46 -0.13
N ALA A 8 10.25 -14.41 -1.32
CA ALA A 8 9.55 -14.01 -2.55
C ALA A 8 8.43 -15.00 -2.93
N ALA A 9 8.66 -16.31 -2.76
CA ALA A 9 7.64 -17.33 -3.04
C ALA A 9 6.43 -17.21 -2.09
N VAL A 10 6.67 -17.00 -0.79
CA VAL A 10 5.60 -16.77 0.19
C VAL A 10 4.82 -15.51 -0.13
N TRP A 11 5.51 -14.41 -0.49
CA TRP A 11 4.86 -13.18 -0.92
C TRP A 11 3.92 -13.38 -2.11
N ILE A 12 4.41 -14.01 -3.17
CA ILE A 12 3.63 -14.29 -4.38
C ILE A 12 2.42 -15.17 -4.05
N PHE A 13 2.61 -16.23 -3.28
CA PHE A 13 1.52 -17.12 -2.91
C PHE A 13 0.44 -16.41 -2.09
N MET A 14 0.83 -15.63 -1.08
CA MET A 14 -0.11 -14.92 -0.21
C MET A 14 -0.89 -13.85 -0.98
N THR A 15 -0.24 -13.10 -1.86
CA THR A 15 -0.89 -12.05 -2.67
C THR A 15 -1.84 -12.63 -3.73
N LEU A 16 -1.53 -13.79 -4.29
CA LEU A 16 -2.39 -14.46 -5.28
C LEU A 16 -3.59 -15.20 -4.67
N LEU A 17 -3.58 -15.47 -3.37
CA LEU A 17 -4.58 -16.33 -2.71
C LEU A 17 -6.04 -15.93 -3.01
N PRO A 18 -6.46 -14.64 -2.94
CA PRO A 18 -7.84 -14.27 -3.25
C PRO A 18 -8.21 -14.53 -4.71
N THR A 19 -7.29 -14.26 -5.63
CA THR A 19 -7.45 -14.51 -7.07
C THR A 19 -7.53 -16.00 -7.38
N LEU A 20 -6.74 -16.84 -6.68
CA LEU A 20 -6.81 -18.29 -6.82
C LEU A 20 -8.16 -18.84 -6.34
N MET A 21 -8.71 -18.30 -5.25
CA MET A 21 -10.06 -18.67 -4.78
C MET A 21 -11.12 -18.29 -5.79
N LEU A 22 -11.05 -17.07 -6.34
CA LEU A 22 -11.96 -16.59 -7.38
C LEU A 22 -11.89 -17.45 -8.64
N ASN A 23 -10.69 -17.76 -9.14
CA ASN A 23 -10.49 -18.55 -10.35
C ASN A 23 -10.82 -20.05 -10.19
N SER A 24 -10.91 -20.53 -8.95
CA SER A 24 -11.35 -21.90 -8.64
C SER A 24 -12.87 -22.02 -8.61
N GLU A 25 -13.59 -20.90 -8.68
CA GLU A 25 -15.05 -20.87 -8.66
C GLU A 25 -15.63 -21.41 -9.97
N ARG A 26 -16.62 -22.31 -9.86
CA ARG A 26 -17.31 -22.90 -11.02
C ARG A 26 -18.72 -22.37 -11.20
N ARG A 27 -19.26 -21.72 -10.18
CA ARG A 27 -20.58 -21.09 -10.22
C ARG A 27 -20.50 -19.79 -11.03
N ASN A 28 -21.44 -19.63 -11.96
CA ASN A 28 -21.62 -18.38 -12.67
C ASN A 28 -22.53 -17.46 -11.86
N VAL A 29 -21.95 -16.74 -10.89
CA VAL A 29 -22.68 -15.79 -10.04
C VAL A 29 -22.68 -14.42 -10.73
N PRO A 30 -23.84 -13.75 -10.89
CA PRO A 30 -23.89 -12.39 -11.43
C PRO A 30 -23.10 -11.41 -10.55
N LEU A 31 -22.52 -10.39 -11.18
CA LEU A 31 -21.83 -9.31 -10.46
C LEU A 31 -22.79 -8.59 -9.51
N GLY A 32 -22.36 -8.44 -8.26
CA GLY A 32 -23.11 -7.77 -7.22
C GLY A 32 -22.42 -6.49 -6.72
N PRO A 33 -23.06 -5.76 -5.79
CA PRO A 33 -22.49 -4.54 -5.22
C PRO A 33 -21.10 -4.72 -4.62
N ARG A 34 -20.81 -5.90 -4.05
CA ARG A 34 -19.50 -6.19 -3.43
C ARG A 34 -18.36 -6.15 -4.44
N ASP A 35 -18.59 -6.62 -5.67
CA ASP A 35 -17.60 -6.59 -6.75
C ASP A 35 -17.23 -5.14 -7.10
N TYR A 36 -18.25 -4.31 -7.34
CA TYR A 36 -18.07 -2.89 -7.66
C TYR A 36 -17.41 -2.09 -6.53
N ILE A 37 -17.76 -2.38 -5.26
CA ILE A 37 -17.10 -1.75 -4.11
C ILE A 37 -15.62 -2.16 -4.08
N GLY A 38 -15.31 -3.45 -4.26
CA GLY A 38 -13.94 -3.93 -4.31
C GLY A 38 -13.11 -3.27 -5.42
N TRP A 39 -13.65 -3.19 -6.64
CA TRP A 39 -12.99 -2.51 -7.76
C TRP A 39 -12.84 -1.01 -7.54
N THR A 40 -13.81 -0.36 -6.91
CA THR A 40 -13.72 1.07 -6.57
C THR A 40 -12.60 1.30 -5.56
N VAL A 41 -12.53 0.49 -4.50
CA VAL A 41 -11.45 0.54 -3.50
C VAL A 41 -10.10 0.30 -4.17
N TRP A 42 -10.02 -0.69 -5.07
CA TRP A 42 -8.81 -0.97 -5.82
C TRP A 42 -8.39 0.23 -6.69
N GLY A 43 -9.33 0.81 -7.43
CA GLY A 43 -9.08 1.96 -8.31
C GLY A 43 -8.62 3.20 -7.56
N ILE A 44 -9.22 3.48 -6.39
CA ILE A 44 -8.76 4.54 -5.47
C ILE A 44 -7.34 4.25 -5.00
N GLY A 45 -7.05 3.00 -4.61
CA GLY A 45 -5.72 2.58 -4.19
C GLY A 45 -4.68 2.79 -5.29
N PHE A 46 -4.97 2.32 -6.50
CA PHE A 46 -4.10 2.48 -7.67
C PHE A 46 -3.85 3.95 -8.00
N ALA A 47 -4.91 4.76 -8.07
CA ALA A 47 -4.78 6.20 -8.33
C ALA A 47 -3.93 6.89 -7.25
N THR A 48 -4.14 6.54 -5.98
CA THR A 48 -3.37 7.11 -4.86
C THR A 48 -1.89 6.76 -4.97
N GLU A 49 -1.56 5.50 -5.26
CA GLU A 49 -0.17 5.06 -5.43
C GLU A 49 0.49 5.74 -6.63
N ALA A 50 -0.16 5.70 -7.80
CA ALA A 50 0.36 6.29 -9.03
C ALA A 50 0.62 7.79 -8.87
N VAL A 51 -0.32 8.54 -8.27
CA VAL A 51 -0.14 9.98 -8.03
C VAL A 51 0.95 10.25 -6.99
N ALA A 52 1.02 9.47 -5.91
CA ALA A 52 2.05 9.63 -4.88
C ALA A 52 3.47 9.43 -5.45
N ASP A 53 3.64 8.40 -6.27
CA ASP A 53 4.92 8.09 -6.90
C ASP A 53 5.27 9.11 -7.98
N GLN A 54 4.29 9.56 -8.78
CA GLN A 54 4.50 10.63 -9.75
C GLN A 54 4.93 11.94 -9.07
N GLN A 55 4.27 12.32 -7.97
CA GLN A 55 4.66 13.50 -7.17
C GLN A 55 6.09 13.39 -6.66
N LYS A 56 6.47 12.23 -6.12
CA LYS A 56 7.82 11.97 -5.62
C LYS A 56 8.87 11.97 -6.74
N TRP A 57 8.52 11.42 -7.90
CA TRP A 57 9.40 11.41 -9.08
C TRP A 57 9.65 12.83 -9.59
N LEU A 58 8.59 13.63 -9.77
CA LEU A 58 8.69 15.02 -10.18
C LEU A 58 9.53 15.84 -9.19
N PHE A 59 9.26 15.68 -7.89
CA PHE A 59 10.02 16.37 -6.84
C PHE A 59 11.52 16.07 -6.90
N LYS A 60 11.89 14.79 -7.08
CA LYS A 60 13.30 14.37 -7.15
C LYS A 60 14.02 14.79 -8.43
N ARG A 61 13.28 15.02 -9.52
CA ARG A 61 13.85 15.40 -10.82
C ARG A 61 14.28 16.87 -10.86
N ASP A 62 13.68 17.68 -10.01
CA ASP A 62 14.01 19.10 -9.88
C ASP A 62 15.34 19.28 -9.13
N PRO A 63 16.38 19.87 -9.76
CA PRO A 63 17.67 20.12 -9.13
C PRO A 63 17.58 20.98 -7.86
N ASP A 64 16.60 21.88 -7.76
CA ASP A 64 16.42 22.74 -6.58
C ASP A 64 15.95 21.94 -5.36
N ASN A 65 15.45 20.72 -5.57
CA ASN A 65 15.08 19.78 -4.52
C ASN A 65 16.19 18.78 -4.17
N ALA A 66 17.39 18.95 -4.73
CA ALA A 66 18.54 18.13 -4.39
C ALA A 66 18.77 18.13 -2.87
N GLY A 67 18.82 16.95 -2.29
CA GLY A 67 18.99 16.79 -0.84
C GLY A 67 17.75 17.09 0.01
N LYS A 68 16.63 17.58 -0.54
CA LYS A 68 15.39 17.86 0.21
C LYS A 68 14.47 16.63 0.30
N PHE A 69 13.44 16.72 1.14
CA PHE A 69 12.37 15.71 1.27
C PHE A 69 11.02 16.30 0.83
N ILE A 70 10.17 15.45 0.26
CA ILE A 70 8.83 15.83 -0.20
C ILE A 70 7.87 15.89 1.00
N GLN A 71 7.08 16.96 1.07
CA GLN A 71 6.04 17.17 2.09
C GLN A 71 4.78 17.83 1.52
N SER A 72 4.65 17.86 0.19
CA SER A 72 3.54 18.45 -0.56
C SER A 72 2.70 17.38 -1.26
N GLY A 73 1.51 17.75 -1.75
CA GLY A 73 0.58 16.82 -2.38
C GLY A 73 0.10 15.74 -1.40
N LEU A 74 0.06 14.48 -1.83
CA LEU A 74 -0.37 13.36 -0.98
C LEU A 74 0.58 13.15 0.21
N TRP A 75 1.85 13.50 0.05
CA TRP A 75 2.87 13.40 1.09
C TRP A 75 2.63 14.38 2.25
N ALA A 76 1.79 15.40 2.06
CA ALA A 76 1.37 16.28 3.15
C ALA A 76 0.37 15.62 4.10
N TYR A 77 -0.36 14.59 3.65
CA TYR A 77 -1.43 13.94 4.42
C TYR A 77 -0.99 12.62 5.03
N SER A 78 0.01 11.96 4.46
CA SER A 78 0.62 10.72 4.94
C SER A 78 2.09 10.70 4.54
N ARG A 79 2.96 10.14 5.39
CA ARG A 79 4.38 9.97 5.05
C ARG A 79 4.62 8.86 4.04
N HIS A 80 3.67 7.94 3.85
CA HIS A 80 3.76 6.83 2.90
C HIS A 80 2.43 6.63 2.16
N PRO A 81 1.97 7.64 1.38
CA PRO A 81 0.67 7.57 0.71
C PRO A 81 0.65 6.50 -0.38
N ASN A 82 1.80 6.19 -0.99
CA ASN A 82 1.95 5.12 -1.96
C ASN A 82 1.65 3.74 -1.35
N TYR A 83 2.21 3.44 -0.17
CA TYR A 83 1.90 2.17 0.52
C TYR A 83 0.46 2.09 1.02
N PHE A 84 -0.16 3.23 1.37
CA PHE A 84 -1.60 3.25 1.63
C PHE A 84 -2.39 2.84 0.38
N GLY A 85 -2.02 3.37 -0.80
CA GLY A 85 -2.59 2.97 -2.08
C GLY A 85 -2.42 1.47 -2.38
N GLU A 86 -1.24 0.92 -2.12
CA GLU A 86 -0.97 -0.51 -2.29
C GLU A 86 -1.86 -1.37 -1.37
N ILE A 87 -1.99 -1.00 -0.09
CA ILE A 87 -2.87 -1.71 0.86
C ILE A 87 -4.34 -1.68 0.41
N LEU A 88 -4.80 -0.56 -0.14
CA LEU A 88 -6.15 -0.44 -0.69
C LEU A 88 -6.34 -1.33 -1.91
N GLN A 89 -5.36 -1.46 -2.80
CA GLN A 89 -5.43 -2.38 -3.94
C GLN A 89 -5.62 -3.82 -3.48
N TRP A 90 -4.78 -4.33 -2.58
CA TRP A 90 -4.90 -5.71 -2.11
C TRP A 90 -6.20 -5.94 -1.32
N SER A 91 -6.65 -4.95 -0.56
CA SER A 91 -7.93 -5.01 0.16
C SER A 91 -9.13 -5.00 -0.79
N GLY A 92 -9.11 -4.16 -1.82
CA GLY A 92 -10.15 -4.06 -2.84
C GLY A 92 -10.24 -5.31 -3.71
N LEU A 93 -9.09 -5.90 -4.07
CA LEU A 93 -9.01 -7.18 -4.77
C LEU A 93 -9.65 -8.30 -3.94
N TRP A 94 -9.29 -8.42 -2.66
CA TRP A 94 -9.89 -9.40 -1.77
C TRP A 94 -11.40 -9.17 -1.60
N LEU A 95 -11.82 -7.91 -1.43
CA LEU A 95 -13.22 -7.56 -1.25
C LEU A 95 -14.07 -7.97 -2.45
N SER A 96 -13.61 -7.69 -3.67
CA SER A 96 -14.26 -8.17 -4.89
C SER A 96 -14.26 -9.70 -4.95
N ALA A 97 -13.11 -10.36 -4.81
CA ALA A 97 -13.01 -11.82 -4.88
C ALA A 97 -13.89 -12.52 -3.82
N SER A 98 -14.12 -11.89 -2.67
CA SER A 98 -14.95 -12.42 -1.60
C SER A 98 -16.45 -12.48 -1.93
N SER A 99 -16.91 -11.91 -3.05
CA SER A 99 -18.31 -11.97 -3.50
C SER A 99 -18.79 -13.40 -3.75
N VAL A 100 -17.88 -14.28 -4.19
CA VAL A 100 -18.20 -15.68 -4.48
C VAL A 100 -17.71 -16.66 -3.39
N MET A 101 -16.92 -16.20 -2.43
CA MET A 101 -16.29 -17.08 -1.43
C MET A 101 -17.32 -17.74 -0.49
N GLN A 102 -17.02 -18.97 -0.09
CA GLN A 102 -17.77 -19.74 0.91
C GLN A 102 -16.84 -20.34 1.98
N GLY A 103 -17.34 -20.41 3.22
CA GLY A 103 -16.68 -21.13 4.31
C GLY A 103 -15.22 -20.72 4.53
N PRO A 104 -14.26 -21.66 4.55
CA PRO A 104 -12.84 -21.35 4.80
C PRO A 104 -12.18 -20.44 3.76
N GLN A 105 -12.76 -20.22 2.57
CA GLN A 105 -12.16 -19.35 1.54
C GLN A 105 -12.00 -17.90 2.01
N TYR A 106 -12.83 -17.45 2.96
CA TYR A 106 -12.70 -16.13 3.59
C TYR A 106 -11.38 -15.95 4.38
N LEU A 107 -10.68 -17.04 4.74
CA LEU A 107 -9.34 -16.97 5.33
C LEU A 107 -8.31 -16.35 4.38
N SER A 108 -8.62 -16.24 3.08
CA SER A 108 -7.82 -15.47 2.12
C SER A 108 -7.69 -13.97 2.46
N VAL A 109 -8.46 -13.45 3.44
CA VAL A 109 -8.25 -12.12 4.03
C VAL A 109 -6.85 -11.96 4.64
N ALA A 110 -6.19 -13.08 4.96
CA ALA A 110 -4.78 -13.10 5.32
C ALA A 110 -3.88 -12.43 4.25
N SER A 111 -4.31 -12.39 2.99
CA SER A 111 -3.57 -11.74 1.89
C SER A 111 -3.36 -10.24 2.11
N PRO A 112 -4.40 -9.37 2.16
CA PRO A 112 -4.21 -7.95 2.41
C PRO A 112 -3.62 -7.66 3.81
N LEU A 113 -3.93 -8.48 4.82
CA LEU A 113 -3.33 -8.34 6.17
C LEU A 113 -1.82 -8.62 6.16
N PHE A 114 -1.38 -9.60 5.38
CA PHE A 114 0.03 -9.93 5.21
C PHE A 114 0.79 -8.82 4.49
N VAL A 115 0.22 -8.27 3.41
CA VAL A 115 0.82 -7.12 2.71
C VAL A 115 0.94 -5.92 3.66
N TRP A 116 -0.15 -5.57 4.36
CA TRP A 116 -0.12 -4.50 5.35
C TRP A 116 0.96 -4.71 6.41
N PHE A 117 1.04 -5.92 6.98
CA PHE A 117 2.03 -6.26 7.99
C PHE A 117 3.47 -6.09 7.46
N LEU A 118 3.75 -6.61 6.26
CA LEU A 118 5.07 -6.49 5.67
C LEU A 118 5.46 -5.05 5.42
N LEU A 119 4.61 -4.27 4.73
CA LEU A 119 4.89 -2.86 4.45
C LEU A 119 5.03 -2.02 5.71
N ARG A 120 4.28 -2.36 6.77
CA ARG A 120 4.28 -1.59 8.01
C ARG A 120 5.44 -1.90 8.94
N TYR A 121 5.84 -3.17 9.04
CA TYR A 121 6.71 -3.63 10.12
C TYR A 121 7.99 -4.33 9.68
N VAL A 122 8.05 -4.87 8.46
CA VAL A 122 9.17 -5.73 8.03
C VAL A 122 9.97 -5.07 6.91
N SER A 123 9.28 -4.69 5.85
CA SER A 123 9.81 -4.06 4.65
C SER A 123 9.17 -2.69 4.43
N GLY A 124 9.55 -2.00 3.37
CA GLY A 124 8.91 -0.73 3.00
C GLY A 124 9.14 0.38 4.02
N ILE A 125 8.15 0.62 4.90
CA ILE A 125 8.10 1.78 5.80
C ILE A 125 9.30 1.85 6.75
N PRO A 126 9.63 0.82 7.56
CA PRO A 126 10.71 0.94 8.56
C PRO A 126 12.07 1.22 7.93
N ILE A 127 12.33 0.64 6.75
CA ILE A 127 13.58 0.84 6.01
C ILE A 127 13.66 2.29 5.51
N LEU A 128 12.58 2.79 4.90
CA LEU A 128 12.53 4.15 4.37
C LEU A 128 12.58 5.21 5.47
N GLU A 129 11.87 5.01 6.59
CA GLU A 129 11.90 5.91 7.74
C GLU A 129 13.30 5.97 8.35
N LYS A 130 13.98 4.82 8.50
CA LYS A 130 15.36 4.78 9.00
C LYS A 130 16.33 5.52 8.08
N GLN A 131 16.18 5.35 6.76
CA GLN A 131 17.00 6.08 5.77
C GLN A 131 16.72 7.58 5.80
N ALA A 132 15.45 7.96 5.90
CA ALA A 132 15.03 9.36 5.99
C ALA A 132 15.56 10.01 7.27
N MET A 133 15.47 9.34 8.42
CA MET A 133 16.03 9.81 9.68
C MET A 133 17.56 9.93 9.62
N LYS A 134 18.26 9.00 8.96
CA LYS A 134 19.71 9.11 8.77
C LYS A 134 20.08 10.34 7.92
N LYS A 135 19.27 10.69 6.94
CA LYS A 135 19.56 11.77 5.98
C LYS A 135 19.12 13.15 6.48
N TRP A 136 17.97 13.23 7.14
CA TRP A 136 17.29 14.49 7.49
C TRP A 136 16.96 14.60 8.98
N GLY A 137 17.36 13.64 9.82
CA GLY A 137 16.97 13.60 11.23
C GLY A 137 17.45 14.79 12.06
N SER A 138 18.51 15.49 11.66
CA SER A 138 18.97 16.72 12.31
C SER A 138 18.22 17.97 11.85
N GLU A 139 17.46 17.90 10.76
CA GLU A 139 16.77 19.05 10.18
C GLU A 139 15.47 19.36 10.95
N PRO A 140 15.32 20.57 11.53
CA PRO A 140 14.11 20.94 12.26
C PRO A 140 12.83 20.77 11.43
N ALA A 141 12.88 21.16 10.14
CA ALA A 141 11.76 21.02 9.23
C ALA A 141 11.32 19.55 9.03
N PHE A 142 12.26 18.60 9.04
CA PHE A 142 11.95 17.18 8.90
C PHE A 142 11.32 16.62 10.18
N GLN A 143 11.80 17.06 11.34
CA GLN A 143 11.20 16.70 12.63
C GLN A 143 9.76 17.22 12.75
N ASP A 144 9.51 18.45 12.32
CA ASP A 144 8.17 19.01 12.25
C ASP A 144 7.27 18.24 11.28
N TYR A 145 7.81 17.82 10.12
CA TYR A 145 7.08 16.99 9.17
C TYR A 145 6.68 15.63 9.78
N ILE A 146 7.60 14.94 10.46
CA ILE A 146 7.32 13.67 11.14
C ILE A 146 6.28 13.83 12.26
N LYS A 147 6.36 14.92 13.02
CA LYS A 147 5.44 15.20 14.13
C LYS A 147 4.02 15.46 13.64
N ASN A 148 3.87 16.18 12.53
CA ASN A 148 2.58 16.67 12.05
C ASN A 148 1.96 15.83 10.92
N THR A 149 2.69 14.85 10.38
CA THR A 149 2.22 14.02 9.27
C THR A 149 2.17 12.56 9.71
N PRO A 150 0.99 11.91 9.66
CA PRO A 150 0.84 10.52 10.09
C PRO A 150 1.65 9.58 9.19
N LEU A 151 2.06 8.45 9.75
CA LEU A 151 2.97 7.55 9.05
C LEU A 151 2.34 6.90 7.80
N LEU A 152 1.05 6.52 7.84
CA LEU A 152 0.43 5.72 6.77
C LEU A 152 -1.00 6.15 6.46
N TRP A 153 -1.88 6.15 7.46
CA TRP A 153 -3.28 6.53 7.27
C TRP A 153 -3.40 8.04 7.07
N PRO A 154 -3.90 8.51 5.90
CA PRO A 154 -4.00 9.93 5.62
C PRO A 154 -4.88 10.66 6.63
N ARG A 155 -4.44 11.83 7.10
CA ARG A 155 -5.23 12.70 7.97
C ARG A 155 -5.51 14.02 7.26
N PRO A 156 -6.78 14.42 7.05
CA PRO A 156 -7.11 15.72 6.50
C PRO A 156 -6.57 16.86 7.37
N LYS A 157 -6.07 17.91 6.71
CA LYS A 157 -5.63 19.16 7.33
C LYS A 157 -6.73 20.20 7.05
N PHE A 158 -7.74 20.25 7.93
CA PHE A 158 -8.76 21.29 7.95
C PHE A 158 -8.49 22.21 9.13
#